data_AF-A0A2E3HUE9-F1
#
_entry.id   AF-A0A2E3HUE9-F1
#
_cell.length_a   1.000
_cell.length_b   1.000
_cell.length_c   1.000
_cell.angle_alpha   90.00
_cell.angle_beta   90.00
_cell.angle_gamma   90.00
#
_symmetry.space_group_name_H-M   'P 1'
#
loop_
_entity.id
_entity.type
_entity.pdbx_description
1 polymer ?
#
loop_
_entity_poly.entity_id
_entity_poly.type
_entity_poly.pdbx_seq_one_letter_code
_entity_poly.pdbx_strand_id
1 'polypeptide(L)'
;MTTQSIKVISLLLAFSLIILGCETQEQRDRKREEKRTQKFISQLNNRNQNIKTRVNAARALGRINTPEAQRALAGAIPTLIEALNNADTSTRAFAASALGNIGESAKKAIPNLANNLRNDRNDLVRGSAAYALGQMKGSAQGAIPDLIKALNDENELVRQSAAKALGQINSPQATEALKRYKTNTKN
;
A
#
# COMPACT_ATOMS: atom_id res chain seq x y z
N MET A 1 53.99 -3.36 27.12
CA MET A 1 53.26 -2.89 25.91
C MET A 1 54.09 -1.82 25.24
N THR A 2 54.40 -1.97 23.96
CA THR A 2 55.22 -0.98 23.23
C THR A 2 54.42 0.28 22.95
N THR A 3 55.08 1.44 22.94
CA THR A 3 54.49 2.77 22.68
C THR A 3 53.71 2.83 21.36
N GLN A 4 54.07 1.97 20.41
CA GLN A 4 53.41 1.82 19.12
C GLN A 4 52.05 1.11 19.24
N SER A 5 51.91 0.15 20.16
CA SER A 5 50.65 -0.57 20.40
C SER A 5 49.60 0.33 21.07
N ILE A 6 50.02 1.24 21.95
CA ILE A 6 49.12 2.20 22.62
C ILE A 6 48.60 3.26 21.63
N LYS A 7 49.44 3.73 20.70
CA LYS A 7 49.05 4.71 19.66
C LYS A 7 48.02 4.15 18.68
N VAL A 8 48.13 2.87 18.29
CA VAL A 8 47.17 2.22 17.38
C VAL A 8 45.81 2.04 18.05
N ILE A 9 45.77 1.62 19.32
CA ILE A 9 44.52 1.48 20.08
C ILE A 9 43.84 2.84 20.30
N SER A 10 44.61 3.88 20.61
CA SER A 10 44.07 5.24 20.81
C SER A 10 43.49 5.82 19.50
N LEU A 11 44.10 5.54 18.35
CA LEU A 11 43.61 5.99 17.04
C LEU A 11 42.32 5.26 16.62
N LEU A 12 42.20 3.96 16.91
CA LEU A 12 40.98 3.18 16.65
C LEU A 12 39.81 3.59 17.54
N LEU A 13 40.07 3.89 18.82
CA LEU A 13 39.06 4.44 19.73
C LEU A 13 38.65 5.87 19.32
N ALA A 14 39.60 6.70 18.88
CA ALA A 14 39.28 8.03 18.36
C ALA A 14 38.45 7.96 17.06
N PHE A 15 38.75 7.02 16.16
CA PHE A 15 37.93 6.80 14.96
C PHE A 15 36.54 6.27 15.31
N SER A 16 36.40 5.37 16.29
CA SER A 16 35.08 4.91 16.74
C SER A 16 34.29 6.02 17.44
N LEU A 17 34.95 6.92 18.18
CA LEU A 17 34.35 8.11 18.81
C LEU A 17 33.97 9.20 17.78
N ILE A 18 34.77 9.41 16.73
CA ILE A 18 34.43 10.31 15.61
C ILE A 18 33.24 9.76 14.82
N ILE A 19 33.16 8.44 14.63
CA ILE A 19 31.97 7.77 14.08
C ILE A 19 30.77 7.89 15.03
N LEU A 20 30.99 7.94 16.35
CA LEU A 20 29.94 8.18 17.35
C LEU A 20 29.40 9.63 17.36
N GLY A 21 30.21 10.61 16.96
CA GLY A 21 29.86 12.04 16.97
C GLY A 21 29.48 12.65 15.62
N CYS A 22 29.91 12.04 14.49
CA CYS A 22 29.61 12.52 13.15
C CYS A 22 28.40 11.76 12.59
N GLU A 23 27.21 12.33 12.74
CA GLU A 23 25.99 11.73 12.22
C GLU A 23 26.05 11.68 10.69
N THR A 24 26.08 10.47 10.14
CA THR A 24 26.18 10.30 8.68
C THR A 24 24.93 10.86 8.01
N GLN A 25 25.04 11.27 6.75
CA GLN A 25 23.87 11.72 5.97
C GLN A 25 22.76 10.66 5.97
N GLU A 26 23.15 9.39 5.83
CA GLU A 26 22.26 8.23 5.90
C GLU A 26 21.56 8.09 7.27
N GLN A 27 22.28 8.33 8.38
CA GLN A 27 21.68 8.34 9.73
C GLN A 27 20.66 9.47 9.90
N ARG A 28 20.95 10.68 9.38
CA ARG A 28 20.02 11.82 9.40
C ARG A 28 18.76 11.55 8.58
N ASP A 29 18.91 10.95 7.40
CA ASP A 29 17.78 10.63 6.53
C ASP A 29 16.91 9.52 7.13
N ARG A 30 17.51 8.48 7.73
CA ARG A 30 16.77 7.47 8.52
C ARG A 30 15.95 8.10 9.65
N LYS A 31 16.53 8.97 10.47
CA LYS A 31 15.79 9.64 11.57
C LYS A 31 14.64 10.50 11.05
N ARG A 32 14.81 11.16 9.90
CA ARG A 32 13.74 11.94 9.26
C ARG A 32 12.59 11.04 8.78
N GLU A 33 12.91 9.89 8.18
CA GLU A 33 11.92 8.90 7.74
C GLU A 33 11.18 8.25 8.91
N GLU A 34 11.89 7.90 9.99
CA GLU A 34 11.29 7.42 11.24
C GLU A 34 10.34 8.45 11.83
N LYS A 35 10.77 9.71 11.98
CA LYS A 35 9.92 10.80 12.49
C LYS A 35 8.68 11.00 11.61
N ARG A 36 8.83 10.91 10.29
CA ARG A 36 7.72 11.00 9.34
C ARG A 36 6.75 9.83 9.49
N THR A 37 7.27 8.62 9.66
CA THR A 37 6.48 7.40 9.88
C THR A 37 5.69 7.51 11.18
N GLN A 38 6.33 7.92 12.29
CA GLN A 38 5.69 8.11 13.58
C GLN A 38 4.58 9.17 13.54
N LYS A 39 4.77 10.25 12.79
CA LYS A 39 3.71 11.26 12.57
C LYS A 39 2.46 10.64 11.96
N PHE A 40 2.61 9.80 10.92
CA PHE A 40 1.45 9.16 10.30
C PHE A 40 0.83 8.07 11.19
N ILE A 41 1.63 7.32 11.96
CA ILE A 41 1.11 6.34 12.94
C ILE A 41 0.25 7.07 13.99
N SER A 42 0.72 8.21 14.49
CA SER A 42 -0.04 9.03 15.43
C SER A 42 -1.38 9.49 14.85
N GLN A 43 -1.40 9.95 13.59
CA GLN A 43 -2.64 10.34 12.89
C GLN A 43 -3.58 9.15 12.68
N LEU A 44 -3.05 7.99 12.30
CA LEU A 44 -3.84 6.77 12.09
C LEU A 44 -4.57 6.31 13.36
N ASN A 45 -3.86 6.36 14.49
CA ASN A 45 -4.33 5.88 15.79
C ASN A 45 -5.20 6.90 16.55
N ASN A 46 -5.19 8.16 16.15
CA ASN A 46 -5.98 9.19 16.82
C ASN A 46 -7.47 9.04 16.49
N ARG A 47 -8.24 8.42 17.39
CA ARG A 47 -9.69 8.20 17.25
C ARG A 47 -10.51 9.49 17.23
N ASN A 48 -9.98 10.60 17.74
CA ASN A 48 -10.65 11.90 17.71
C ASN A 48 -10.53 12.59 16.34
N GLN A 49 -9.67 12.10 15.45
CA GLN A 49 -9.58 12.63 14.09
C GLN A 49 -10.65 12.04 13.18
N ASN A 50 -11.08 12.85 12.21
CA ASN A 50 -11.99 12.38 11.18
C ASN A 50 -11.39 11.19 10.40
N ILE A 51 -12.28 10.33 9.90
CA ILE A 51 -11.88 9.12 9.19
C ILE A 51 -11.02 9.41 7.95
N LYS A 52 -11.24 10.56 7.29
CA LYS A 52 -10.45 11.02 6.14
C LYS A 52 -8.97 11.21 6.49
N THR A 53 -8.67 11.84 7.64
CA THR A 53 -7.28 12.01 8.09
C THR A 53 -6.62 10.66 8.39
N ARG A 54 -7.35 9.77 9.08
CA ARG A 54 -6.85 8.42 9.41
C ARG A 54 -6.57 7.59 8.16
N VAL A 55 -7.47 7.63 7.17
CA VAL A 55 -7.31 6.96 5.88
C VAL A 55 -6.15 7.55 5.08
N ASN A 56 -5.99 8.88 5.07
CA ASN A 56 -4.84 9.53 4.43
C ASN A 56 -3.51 9.09 5.05
N ALA A 57 -3.46 9.00 6.38
CA ALA A 57 -2.30 8.50 7.10
C ALA A 57 -2.02 7.03 6.75
N ALA A 58 -3.05 6.18 6.71
CA ALA A 58 -2.90 4.79 6.30
C ALA A 58 -2.36 4.65 4.86
N ARG A 59 -2.91 5.43 3.92
CA ARG A 59 -2.43 5.43 2.53
C ARG A 59 -0.96 5.86 2.44
N ALA A 60 -0.56 6.87 3.22
CA ALA A 60 0.83 7.32 3.27
C ALA A 60 1.76 6.26 3.88
N LEU A 61 1.36 5.63 4.98
CA LEU A 61 2.10 4.53 5.62
C LEU A 61 2.27 3.33 4.67
N GLY A 62 1.24 3.00 3.90
CA GLY A 62 1.32 1.91 2.92
C GLY A 62 2.35 2.18 1.82
N ARG A 63 2.57 3.45 1.44
CA ARG A 63 3.61 3.83 0.48
C ARG A 63 5.01 3.85 1.09
N ILE A 64 5.11 4.19 2.38
CA ILE A 64 6.37 4.16 3.13
C ILE A 64 6.87 2.71 3.28
N ASN A 65 5.96 1.77 3.52
CA ASN A 65 6.23 0.33 3.53
C ASN A 65 7.38 -0.10 4.47
N THR A 66 7.56 0.59 5.60
CA THR A 66 8.46 0.16 6.66
C THR A 66 7.80 -0.91 7.54
N PRO A 67 8.57 -1.77 8.23
CA PRO A 67 7.99 -2.75 9.17
C PRO A 67 7.08 -2.11 10.23
N GLU A 68 7.45 -0.93 10.73
CA GLU A 68 6.67 -0.16 11.69
C GLU A 68 5.34 0.31 11.09
N ALA A 69 5.38 0.81 9.85
CA ALA A 69 4.19 1.22 9.12
C ALA A 69 3.26 0.02 8.87
N GLN A 70 3.80 -1.13 8.44
CA GLN A 70 3.03 -2.35 8.22
C GLN A 70 2.36 -2.87 9.50
N ARG A 71 3.07 -2.86 10.64
CA ARG A 71 2.50 -3.21 11.95
C ARG A 71 1.33 -2.31 12.32
N ALA A 72 1.49 -0.99 12.15
CA ALA A 72 0.41 -0.03 12.43
C ALA A 72 -0.79 -0.23 11.49
N LEU A 73 -0.54 -0.49 10.20
CA LEU A 73 -1.57 -0.72 9.20
C LEU A 73 -2.39 -1.99 9.45
N ALA A 74 -1.76 -3.06 9.96
CA ALA A 74 -2.47 -4.30 10.28
C ALA A 74 -3.61 -4.06 11.28
N GLY A 75 -3.38 -3.22 12.30
CA GLY A 75 -4.40 -2.81 13.26
C GLY A 75 -5.48 -1.90 12.69
N ALA A 76 -5.21 -1.22 11.57
CA ALA A 76 -6.14 -0.29 10.94
C ALA A 76 -7.05 -0.93 9.87
N ILE A 77 -6.81 -2.19 9.48
CA ILE A 77 -7.60 -2.89 8.45
C ILE A 77 -9.12 -2.79 8.68
N PRO A 78 -9.67 -3.02 9.90
CA PRO A 78 -11.11 -2.90 10.12
C PRO A 78 -11.65 -1.49 9.85
N THR A 79 -10.93 -0.44 10.28
CA THR A 79 -11.30 0.95 9.98
C THR A 79 -11.22 1.24 8.48
N LEU A 80 -10.22 0.70 7.78
CA LEU A 80 -10.11 0.89 6.33
C LEU A 80 -11.25 0.19 5.58
N ILE A 81 -11.69 -0.98 6.04
CA ILE A 81 -12.86 -1.68 5.49
C ILE A 81 -14.13 -0.85 5.70
N GLU A 82 -14.31 -0.26 6.88
CA GLU A 82 -15.44 0.65 7.15
C GLU A 82 -15.41 1.88 6.22
N ALA A 83 -14.22 2.47 6.03
CA ALA A 83 -14.02 3.64 5.18
C ALA A 83 -14.34 3.41 3.69
N LEU A 84 -14.38 2.16 3.22
CA LEU A 84 -14.82 1.80 1.86
C LEU A 84 -16.30 2.14 1.59
N ASN A 85 -17.10 2.40 2.63
CA ASN A 85 -18.51 2.80 2.51
C ASN A 85 -18.75 4.27 2.90
N ASN A 86 -17.69 5.07 3.03
CA ASN A 86 -17.82 6.46 3.44
C ASN A 86 -18.56 7.32 2.40
N ALA A 87 -19.30 8.33 2.84
CA ALA A 87 -19.99 9.27 1.96
C ALA A 87 -19.01 10.04 1.04
N ASP A 88 -17.82 10.40 1.55
CA ASP A 88 -16.78 11.10 0.80
C ASP A 88 -16.05 10.15 -0.15
N THR A 89 -16.13 10.46 -1.44
CA THR A 89 -15.52 9.68 -2.52
C THR A 89 -14.01 9.50 -2.35
N SER A 90 -13.30 10.57 -1.96
CA SER A 90 -11.84 10.49 -1.75
C SER A 90 -11.49 9.54 -0.62
N THR A 91 -12.30 9.52 0.44
CA THR A 91 -12.11 8.61 1.58
C THR A 91 -12.27 7.15 1.14
N ARG A 92 -13.29 6.82 0.33
CA ARG A 92 -13.45 5.46 -0.22
C ARG A 92 -12.26 5.06 -1.11
N ALA A 93 -11.87 5.92 -2.04
CA ALA A 93 -10.74 5.65 -2.95
C ALA A 93 -9.42 5.46 -2.19
N PHE A 94 -9.15 6.33 -1.20
CA PHE A 94 -7.93 6.23 -0.40
C PHE A 94 -7.94 5.03 0.54
N ALA A 95 -9.10 4.61 1.05
CA ALA A 95 -9.23 3.38 1.81
C ALA A 95 -8.91 2.16 0.95
N ALA A 96 -9.46 2.09 -0.27
CA ALA A 96 -9.14 1.03 -1.22
C ALA A 96 -7.63 1.02 -1.56
N SER A 97 -7.04 2.18 -1.87
CA SER A 97 -5.60 2.29 -2.13
C SER A 97 -4.75 1.87 -0.94
N ALA A 98 -5.12 2.26 0.29
CA ALA A 98 -4.39 1.86 1.50
C ALA A 98 -4.45 0.35 1.72
N LEU A 99 -5.62 -0.28 1.54
CA LEU A 99 -5.79 -1.73 1.61
C LEU A 99 -4.97 -2.45 0.52
N GLY A 100 -4.90 -1.89 -0.68
CA GLY A 100 -4.02 -2.38 -1.74
C GLY A 100 -2.54 -2.33 -1.36
N ASN A 101 -2.09 -1.22 -0.76
CA ASN A 101 -0.69 -1.10 -0.29
C ASN A 101 -0.36 -2.07 0.86
N ILE A 102 -1.35 -2.46 1.66
CA ILE A 102 -1.20 -3.51 2.68
C ILE A 102 -1.07 -4.90 2.02
N GLY A 103 -1.70 -5.10 0.85
CA GLY A 103 -1.60 -6.33 0.07
C GLY A 103 -2.36 -7.50 0.70
N GLU A 104 -1.79 -8.70 0.61
CA GLU A 104 -2.44 -9.96 1.02
C GLU A 104 -2.90 -9.99 2.48
N SER A 105 -2.21 -9.27 3.37
CA SER A 105 -2.62 -9.13 4.78
C SER A 105 -4.01 -8.50 4.95
N ALA A 106 -4.47 -7.73 3.97
CA ALA A 106 -5.79 -7.09 3.94
C ALA A 106 -6.86 -7.93 3.21
N LYS A 107 -6.65 -9.23 2.96
CA LYS A 107 -7.60 -10.11 2.25
C LYS A 107 -9.04 -10.10 2.79
N LYS A 108 -9.25 -9.77 4.07
CA LYS A 108 -10.59 -9.60 4.65
C LYS A 108 -11.42 -8.52 3.96
N ALA A 109 -10.78 -7.56 3.26
CA ALA A 109 -11.45 -6.49 2.54
C ALA A 109 -11.92 -6.89 1.13
N ILE A 110 -11.58 -8.08 0.63
CA ILE A 110 -11.89 -8.50 -0.75
C ILE A 110 -13.38 -8.37 -1.08
N PRO A 111 -14.34 -8.81 -0.23
CA PRO A 111 -15.77 -8.67 -0.55
C PRO A 111 -16.21 -7.21 -0.71
N ASN A 112 -15.68 -6.31 0.14
CA ASN A 112 -15.98 -4.89 0.07
C ASN A 112 -15.35 -4.23 -1.16
N LEU A 113 -14.10 -4.56 -1.48
CA LEU A 113 -13.41 -4.06 -2.67
C LEU A 113 -14.09 -4.54 -3.96
N ALA A 114 -14.48 -5.81 -4.03
CA ALA A 114 -15.27 -6.33 -5.16
C ALA A 114 -16.63 -5.60 -5.28
N ASN A 115 -17.28 -5.30 -4.16
CA ASN A 115 -18.50 -4.49 -4.17
C ASN A 115 -18.26 -3.06 -4.70
N ASN A 116 -17.21 -2.37 -4.25
CA ASN A 116 -16.87 -1.04 -4.77
C ASN A 116 -16.53 -1.09 -6.27
N LEU A 117 -15.79 -2.10 -6.73
CA LEU A 117 -15.47 -2.29 -8.14
C LEU A 117 -16.75 -2.40 -9.00
N ARG A 118 -17.76 -3.13 -8.53
CA ARG A 118 -19.02 -3.30 -9.26
C ARG A 118 -19.93 -2.08 -9.23
N ASN A 119 -20.05 -1.47 -8.05
CA ASN A 119 -21.22 -0.66 -7.72
C ASN A 119 -20.89 0.80 -7.40
N ASP A 120 -19.62 1.18 -7.25
CA ASP A 120 -19.28 2.57 -6.97
C ASP A 120 -19.51 3.45 -8.21
N ARG A 121 -20.21 4.55 -8.00
CA ARG A 121 -20.52 5.52 -9.05
C ARG A 121 -19.26 6.26 -9.53
N ASN A 122 -18.23 6.32 -8.70
CA ASN A 122 -17.01 7.03 -9.03
C ASN A 122 -15.93 6.07 -9.57
N ASP A 123 -15.42 6.40 -10.74
CA ASP A 123 -14.38 5.69 -11.46
C ASP A 123 -13.06 5.59 -10.67
N LEU A 124 -12.67 6.63 -9.92
CA LEU A 124 -11.46 6.56 -9.09
C LEU A 124 -11.60 5.52 -7.98
N VAL A 125 -12.80 5.34 -7.42
CA VAL A 125 -13.05 4.30 -6.42
C VAL A 125 -13.02 2.92 -7.06
N ARG A 126 -13.68 2.74 -8.21
CA ARG A 126 -13.65 1.46 -8.96
C ARG A 126 -12.22 1.07 -9.35
N GLY A 127 -11.45 2.00 -9.90
CA GLY A 127 -10.06 1.78 -10.28
C GLY A 127 -9.16 1.48 -9.07
N SER A 128 -9.34 2.19 -7.96
CA SER A 128 -8.62 1.92 -6.71
C SER A 128 -8.96 0.53 -6.13
N ALA A 129 -10.22 0.10 -6.25
CA ALA A 129 -10.64 -1.22 -5.84
C ALA A 129 -10.02 -2.32 -6.71
N ALA A 130 -10.03 -2.16 -8.04
CA ALA A 130 -9.36 -3.06 -8.97
C ALA A 130 -7.85 -3.17 -8.65
N TYR A 131 -7.18 -2.03 -8.48
CA TYR A 131 -5.78 -1.98 -8.05
C TYR A 131 -5.55 -2.79 -6.77
N ALA A 132 -6.37 -2.56 -5.74
CA ALA A 132 -6.23 -3.21 -4.44
C ALA A 132 -6.39 -4.74 -4.53
N LEU A 133 -7.39 -5.21 -5.29
CA LEU A 133 -7.59 -6.63 -5.56
C LEU A 133 -6.37 -7.25 -6.25
N GLY A 134 -5.75 -6.54 -7.20
CA GLY A 134 -4.51 -6.97 -7.84
C GLY A 134 -3.33 -7.13 -6.87
N GLN A 135 -3.17 -6.20 -5.91
CA GLN A 135 -2.12 -6.29 -4.89
C GLN A 135 -2.32 -7.44 -3.89
N MET A 136 -3.55 -7.95 -3.77
CA MET A 136 -3.87 -9.13 -2.96
C MET A 136 -3.61 -10.46 -3.69
N LYS A 137 -3.19 -10.41 -4.97
CA LYS A 137 -2.74 -11.56 -5.77
C LYS A 137 -3.68 -12.77 -5.64
N GLY A 138 -3.15 -13.96 -5.40
CA GLY A 138 -3.91 -15.21 -5.31
C GLY A 138 -5.05 -15.18 -4.28
N SER A 139 -4.94 -14.37 -3.21
CA SER A 139 -6.03 -14.22 -2.23
C SER A 139 -7.30 -13.64 -2.87
N ALA A 140 -7.18 -12.85 -3.94
CA ALA A 140 -8.29 -12.21 -4.65
C ALA A 140 -8.87 -13.05 -5.81
N GLN A 141 -8.60 -14.35 -5.89
CA GLN A 141 -9.17 -15.22 -6.93
C GLN A 141 -10.71 -15.12 -7.03
N GLY A 142 -11.41 -15.00 -5.90
CA GLY A 142 -12.86 -14.84 -5.88
C GLY A 142 -13.38 -13.57 -6.58
N ALA A 143 -12.53 -12.56 -6.78
CA ALA A 143 -12.88 -11.31 -7.44
C ALA A 143 -12.61 -11.31 -8.97
N ILE A 144 -12.07 -12.41 -9.52
CA ILE A 144 -11.78 -12.52 -10.96
C ILE A 144 -13.02 -12.21 -11.82
N PRO A 145 -14.23 -12.75 -11.55
CA PRO A 145 -15.40 -12.43 -12.38
C PRO A 145 -15.74 -10.94 -12.44
N ASP A 146 -15.55 -10.22 -11.34
CA ASP A 146 -15.82 -8.78 -11.26
C ASP A 146 -14.73 -7.97 -11.98
N LEU A 147 -13.47 -8.40 -11.88
CA LEU A 147 -12.36 -7.83 -12.65
C LEU A 147 -12.52 -8.05 -14.16
N ILE A 148 -13.04 -9.21 -14.59
CA ILE A 148 -13.35 -9.48 -15.99
C ILE A 148 -14.41 -8.52 -16.51
N LYS A 149 -15.46 -8.25 -15.73
CA LYS A 149 -16.47 -7.25 -16.11
C LYS A 149 -15.86 -5.85 -16.22
N ALA A 150 -14.98 -5.48 -15.28
CA ALA A 150 -14.30 -4.19 -15.26
C ALA A 150 -13.33 -3.97 -16.43
N LEU A 151 -12.95 -5.01 -17.19
CA LEU A 151 -12.25 -4.83 -18.48
C LEU A 151 -13.07 -4.07 -19.53
N ASN A 152 -14.39 -3.99 -19.35
CA ASN A 152 -15.30 -3.24 -20.22
C ASN A 152 -15.88 -2.01 -19.51
N ASP A 153 -15.25 -1.54 -18.43
CA ASP A 153 -15.67 -0.31 -17.75
C ASP A 153 -15.61 0.88 -18.71
N GLU A 154 -16.55 1.83 -18.56
CA GLU A 154 -16.60 3.07 -19.34
C GLU A 154 -15.28 3.87 -19.23
N ASN A 155 -14.65 3.82 -18.05
CA ASN A 155 -13.47 4.58 -17.74
C ASN A 155 -12.19 3.79 -18.04
N GLU A 156 -11.28 4.40 -18.79
CA GLU A 156 -10.04 3.76 -19.21
C GLU A 156 -9.13 3.35 -18.04
N LEU A 157 -9.04 4.17 -17.00
CA LEU A 157 -8.19 3.87 -15.83
C LEU A 157 -8.70 2.64 -15.07
N VAL A 158 -10.02 2.44 -15.04
CA VAL A 158 -10.62 1.25 -14.45
C VAL A 158 -10.28 0.01 -15.29
N ARG A 159 -10.41 0.08 -16.61
CA ARG A 159 -10.02 -1.02 -17.52
C ARG A 159 -8.55 -1.39 -17.37
N GLN A 160 -7.66 -0.40 -17.35
CA GLN A 160 -6.22 -0.60 -17.16
C GLN A 160 -5.91 -1.24 -15.80
N SER A 161 -6.57 -0.77 -14.74
CA SER A 161 -6.40 -1.31 -13.38
C SER A 161 -6.90 -2.75 -13.28
N ALA A 162 -8.04 -3.06 -13.90
CA ALA A 162 -8.59 -4.41 -13.96
C ALA A 162 -7.67 -5.38 -14.73
N ALA A 163 -7.15 -4.96 -15.89
CA ALA A 163 -6.21 -5.75 -16.66
C ALA A 163 -4.92 -6.03 -15.88
N LYS A 164 -4.37 -5.01 -15.21
CA LYS A 164 -3.20 -5.17 -14.35
C LYS A 164 -3.48 -6.13 -13.19
N ALA A 165 -4.62 -5.97 -12.52
CA ALA A 165 -5.00 -6.81 -11.39
C ALA A 165 -5.15 -8.28 -11.80
N LEU A 166 -5.81 -8.58 -12.92
CA LEU A 166 -5.89 -9.93 -13.48
C LEU A 166 -4.50 -10.52 -13.74
N GLY A 167 -3.57 -9.71 -14.29
CA GLY A 167 -2.18 -10.14 -14.50
C GLY A 167 -1.44 -10.43 -13.20
N GLN A 168 -1.74 -9.70 -12.12
CA GLN A 168 -1.14 -9.91 -10.79
C GLN A 168 -1.72 -11.12 -10.06
N ILE A 169 -3.02 -11.41 -10.23
CA ILE A 169 -3.66 -12.61 -9.67
C ILE A 169 -3.11 -13.87 -10.35
N ASN A 170 -2.79 -13.79 -11.64
CA ASN A 170 -2.07 -14.82 -12.39
C ASN A 170 -2.69 -16.23 -12.27
N SER A 171 -4.01 -16.33 -12.46
CA SER A 171 -4.72 -17.61 -12.55
C SER A 171 -4.98 -18.01 -14.00
N PRO A 172 -5.28 -19.29 -14.30
CA PRO A 172 -5.68 -19.71 -15.64
C PRO A 172 -6.87 -18.90 -16.18
N GLN A 173 -7.87 -18.65 -15.33
CA GLN A 173 -9.05 -17.85 -15.67
C GLN A 173 -8.69 -16.40 -16.00
N ALA A 174 -7.81 -15.78 -15.21
CA ALA A 174 -7.38 -14.41 -15.45
C ALA A 174 -6.54 -14.28 -16.73
N THR A 175 -5.65 -15.24 -16.98
CA THR A 175 -4.84 -15.31 -18.20
C THR A 175 -5.71 -15.44 -19.45
N GLU A 176 -6.72 -16.32 -19.40
CA GLU A 176 -7.65 -16.51 -20.52
C GLU A 176 -8.47 -15.24 -20.79
N ALA A 177 -8.95 -14.58 -19.74
CA ALA A 177 -9.66 -13.31 -19.89
C ALA A 177 -8.80 -12.22 -20.55
N LEU A 178 -7.53 -12.10 -20.15
CA LEU A 178 -6.59 -11.12 -20.73
C LEU A 178 -6.27 -11.42 -22.21
N LYS A 179 -6.18 -12.69 -22.60
CA LYS A 179 -5.99 -13.06 -24.02
C LYS A 179 -7.16 -12.56 -24.87
N ARG A 180 -8.39 -12.85 -24.43
CA ARG A 180 -9.62 -12.40 -25.12
C ARG A 180 -9.75 -10.89 -25.18
N TYR A 181 -9.38 -10.21 -24.10
CA TYR A 181 -9.40 -8.75 -24.08
C TYR A 181 -8.44 -8.15 -25.12
N LYS A 182 -7.20 -8.66 -25.19
CA LYS A 182 -6.20 -8.18 -26.16
C LYS A 182 -6.57 -8.44 -27.62
N THR A 183 -7.29 -9.53 -27.92
CA THR A 183 -7.75 -9.81 -29.29
C THR A 183 -8.85 -8.83 -29.70
N ASN A 184 -9.73 -8.45 -28.77
CA ASN A 184 -10.85 -7.56 -29.06
C ASN A 184 -10.44 -6.08 -29.20
N THR A 185 -9.34 -5.65 -28.57
CA THR A 185 -8.86 -4.27 -28.66
C THR A 185 -7.97 -3.99 -29.88
N LYS A 186 -7.65 -5.01 -30.69
CA LYS A 186 -6.80 -4.89 -31.89
C LYS A 186 -7.59 -4.77 -33.20
N ASN A 187 -8.91 -4.92 -33.12
CA ASN A 187 -9.86 -4.71 -34.22
C ASN A 187 -10.60 -3.40 -33.99
#